data_AF-R4KSI9-F1
#
_entry.id   AF-R4KSI9-F1
#
_cell.length_a   1.000
_cell.length_b   1.000
_cell.length_c   1.000
_cell.angle_alpha   90.00
_cell.angle_beta   90.00
_cell.angle_gamma   90.00
#
_symmetry.space_group_name_H-M   'P 1'
#
loop_
_entity.id
_entity.type
_entity.pdbx_description
1 polymer ?
#
loop_
_entity_poly.entity_id
_entity_poly.type
_entity_poly.pdbx_seq_one_letter_code
_entity_poly.pdbx_strand_id
1 'polypeptide(L)' 'MDYSDPGQRYNKGMSYDEKINFSYELEQEIVENKEELAGLKEHVEDDERIEDLEERIRKSEKLLQDVQNDIHRL' A
#
# COMPACT_ATOMS: atom_id res chain seq x y z
N MET A 1 3.31 -3.75 -19.28
CA MET A 1 3.68 -4.16 -17.92
C MET A 1 3.12 -3.09 -17.00
N ASP A 2 2.20 -3.48 -16.14
CA ASP A 2 1.55 -2.57 -15.22
C ASP A 2 2.55 -2.26 -14.09
N TYR A 3 3.13 -1.06 -14.12
CA TYR A 3 4.08 -0.57 -13.11
C TYR A 3 3.36 -0.09 -11.84
N SER A 4 2.08 -0.46 -11.68
CA SER A 4 1.17 -0.01 -10.62
C SER A 4 1.19 -0.89 -9.37
N ASP A 5 1.87 -2.05 -9.37
CA ASP A 5 2.03 -2.87 -8.17
C ASP A 5 3.27 -2.43 -7.37
N PRO A 6 3.09 -1.80 -6.19
CA PRO A 6 4.20 -1.35 -5.34
C PRO A 6 5.13 -2.51 -4.95
N GLY A 7 4.61 -3.73 -4.83
CA GLY A 7 5.40 -4.92 -4.50
C GLY A 7 6.45 -5.27 -5.56
N GLN A 8 6.18 -4.98 -6.83
CA GLN A 8 7.16 -5.20 -7.90
C GLN A 8 8.31 -4.18 -7.88
N ARG A 9 8.03 -2.93 -7.45
CA ARG A 9 9.07 -1.90 -7.29
C ARG A 9 10.03 -2.30 -6.16
N TYR A 10 9.50 -2.77 -5.03
CA TYR A 10 10.29 -3.25 -3.90
C TYR A 10 11.22 -4.41 -4.26
N ASN A 11 10.71 -5.41 -4.98
CA ASN A 11 11.47 -6.62 -5.33
C ASN A 11 12.64 -6.40 -6.31
N LYS A 12 12.70 -5.25 -7.00
CA LYS A 12 13.79 -4.95 -7.94
C LYS A 12 15.11 -4.54 -7.26
N GLY A 13 15.10 -4.41 -5.94
CA GLY A 13 16.23 -3.92 -5.16
C GLY A 13 16.27 -2.40 -5.21
N MET A 14 15.83 -1.78 -4.12
CA MET A 14 15.89 -0.34 -3.91
C MET A 14 17.03 0.03 -2.98
N SER A 15 17.68 1.17 -3.25
CA SER A 15 18.62 1.79 -2.33
C SER A 15 17.91 2.29 -1.07
N TYR A 16 18.67 2.64 -0.04
CA TYR A 16 18.12 3.12 1.23
C TYR A 16 17.24 4.37 1.06
N ASP A 17 17.71 5.37 0.31
CA ASP A 17 16.96 6.61 0.06
C ASP A 17 15.70 6.35 -0.78
N GLU A 18 15.77 5.42 -1.73
CA GLU A 18 14.61 4.98 -2.51
C GLU A 18 13.59 4.25 -1.62
N LYS A 19 14.03 3.43 -0.66
CA LYS A 19 13.13 2.78 0.31
C LYS A 19 12.42 3.80 1.19
N ILE A 20 13.10 4.85 1.64
CA ILE A 20 12.48 5.93 2.42
C ILE A 20 11.41 6.65 1.60
N ASN A 21 11.73 7.07 0.37
CA ASN A 21 10.74 7.72 -0.50
C ASN A 21 9.57 6.78 -0.80
N PHE A 22 9.86 5.52 -1.08
CA PHE A 22 8.86 4.50 -1.33
C PHE A 22 7.95 4.25 -0.11
N SER A 23 8.47 4.23 1.12
CA SER A 23 7.63 4.09 2.31
C SER A 23 6.68 5.28 2.48
N TYR A 24 7.12 6.50 2.16
CA TYR A 24 6.24 7.68 2.19
C TYR A 24 5.15 7.62 1.11
N GLU A 25 5.51 7.25 -0.12
CA GLU A 25 4.53 7.05 -1.21
C GLU A 25 3.48 5.99 -0.81
N LEU A 26 3.94 4.87 -0.25
CA LEU A 26 3.07 3.77 0.15
C LEU A 26 2.17 4.13 1.34
N GLU A 27 2.66 4.90 2.31
CA GLU A 27 1.84 5.44 3.41
C GLU A 27 0.71 6.34 2.88
N GLN A 28 1.01 7.24 1.93
CA GLN A 28 -0.01 8.09 1.32
C GLN A 28 -1.08 7.26 0.59
N GLU A 29 -0.66 6.28 -0.21
CA GLU A 29 -1.59 5.40 -0.93
C GLU A 29 -2.50 4.61 0.04
N ILE A 30 -1.96 4.12 1.17
CA ILE A 30 -2.75 3.44 2.19
C ILE A 30 -3.80 4.37 2.80
N VAL A 31 -3.44 5.63 3.08
CA VAL A 31 -4.38 6.62 3.62
C VAL A 31 -5.48 6.91 2.62
N GLU A 32 -5.14 7.18 1.36
CA GLU A 32 -6.12 7.45 0.28
C GLU A 32 -7.08 6.26 0.10
N ASN A 33 -6.56 5.03 0.06
CA ASN A 33 -7.40 3.83 -0.04
C ASN A 33 -8.32 3.64 1.18
N LYS A 34 -7.86 3.99 2.40
CA LYS A 34 -8.70 3.94 3.61
C LYS A 34 -9.79 4.99 3.60
N GLU A 35 -9.52 6.18 3.08
CA GLU A 35 -10.52 7.23 2.89
C GLU A 35 -11.57 6.82 1.86
N GLU A 36 -11.16 6.24 0.72
CA GLU A 36 -12.09 5.67 -0.27
C GLU A 36 -12.94 4.55 0.36
N LEU A 37 -12.32 3.64 1.13
CA LEU A 37 -13.03 2.57 1.82
C LEU A 37 -14.07 3.12 2.81
N ALA A 38 -13.72 4.15 3.57
CA ALA A 38 -14.65 4.80 4.50
C ALA A 38 -15.85 5.41 3.76
N GLY A 39 -15.62 6.09 2.64
CA GLY A 39 -16.68 6.63 1.79
C GLY A 39 -17.58 5.53 1.21
N LEU A 40 -17.00 4.45 0.71
CA LEU A 40 -17.76 3.32 0.15
C LEU A 40 -18.60 2.60 1.23
N LYS A 41 -18.06 2.44 2.45
CA LYS A 41 -18.79 1.83 3.58
C LYS A 41 -19.94 2.69 4.08
N GLU A 42 -19.85 4.02 3.97
CA GLU A 42 -20.94 4.93 4.32
C GLU A 42 -22.12 4.83 3.34
N HIS A 43 -21.85 4.49 2.08
CA HIS A 43 -22.85 4.42 1.02
C HIS A 43 -23.43 3.02 0.77
N VAL A 44 -22.86 1.95 1.35
CA VAL A 44 -23.34 0.54 1.25
C VAL A 44 -23.68 0.13 -0.19
N GLU A 45 -22.88 0.58 -1.17
CA GLU A 45 -23.23 0.42 -2.59
C GLU A 45 -22.47 -0.71 -3.31
N ASP A 46 -21.39 -1.29 -2.73
CA ASP A 46 -20.60 -2.29 -3.46
C ASP A 46 -19.71 -3.18 -2.56
N ASP A 47 -20.22 -4.33 -2.12
CA ASP A 47 -19.51 -5.28 -1.24
C ASP A 47 -18.24 -5.86 -1.90
N GLU A 48 -18.26 -6.09 -3.22
CA GLU A 48 -17.11 -6.66 -3.97
C GLU A 48 -15.96 -5.65 -4.06
N ARG A 49 -16.30 -4.37 -4.32
CA ARG A 49 -15.31 -3.29 -4.36
C ARG A 49 -14.74 -2.98 -2.97
N ILE A 50 -15.56 -3.09 -1.92
CA ILE A 50 -15.10 -2.98 -0.53
C ILE A 50 -14.09 -4.10 -0.22
N GLU A 51 -14.38 -5.35 -0.61
CA GLU A 51 -13.49 -6.48 -0.35
C GLU A 51 -12.14 -6.34 -1.10
N ASP A 52 -12.17 -5.97 -2.38
CA ASP A 52 -10.95 -5.71 -3.17
C ASP A 52 -10.10 -4.59 -2.57
N LEU A 53 -10.74 -3.50 -2.16
CA LEU A 53 -10.05 -2.36 -1.57
C LEU A 53 -9.45 -2.70 -0.19
N GLU A 54 -10.17 -3.48 0.64
CA GLU A 54 -9.63 -4.02 1.89
C GLU A 54 -8.43 -4.93 1.65
N GLU A 55 -8.48 -5.80 0.65
CA GLU A 55 -7.36 -6.68 0.32
C GLU A 55 -6.13 -5.88 -0.14
N ARG A 56 -6.34 -4.85 -0.98
CA ARG A 56 -5.28 -3.94 -1.43
C ARG A 56 -4.64 -3.18 -0.27
N ILE A 57 -5.44 -2.67 0.67
CA ILE A 57 -4.93 -2.01 1.89
C ILE A 57 -4.08 -2.99 2.69
N ARG A 58 -4.57 -4.21 2.97
CA ARG A 58 -3.81 -5.20 3.75
C ARG A 58 -2.48 -5.58 3.09
N LYS A 59 -2.46 -5.75 1.77
CA LYS A 59 -1.22 -6.03 1.01
C LYS A 59 -0.24 -4.86 1.12
N SER A 60 -0.74 -3.63 1.00
CA SER A 60 0.08 -2.42 1.07
C SER A 60 0.64 -2.19 2.47
N GLU A 61 -0.16 -2.38 3.52
CA GLU A 61 0.29 -2.28 4.92
C GLU A 61 1.39 -3.30 5.25
N LYS A 62 1.22 -4.54 4.78
CA LYS A 62 2.25 -5.57 4.93
C LYS A 62 3.54 -5.17 4.23
N LEU A 63 3.45 -4.68 3.00
CA LEU A 63 4.62 -4.23 2.24
C LEU A 63 5.30 -3.04 2.93
N LEU A 64 4.53 -2.10 3.49
CA LEU A 64 5.09 -0.97 4.25
C LEU A 64 5.87 -1.48 5.47
N GLN A 65 5.31 -2.46 6.18
CA GLN A 65 6.00 -3.07 7.31
C GLN A 65 7.30 -3.74 6.88
N ASP A 66 7.30 -4.48 5.77
CA ASP A 66 8.51 -5.12 5.22
C ASP A 66 9.57 -4.08 4.84
N VAL A 67 9.17 -2.98 4.18
CA VAL A 67 10.06 -1.86 3.81
C VAL A 67 10.63 -1.19 5.07
N GLN A 68 9.80 -0.92 6.08
CA GLN A 68 10.22 -0.31 7.34
C GLN A 68 11.20 -1.20 8.10
N ASN A 69 10.96 -2.52 8.16
CA ASN A 69 11.90 -3.48 8.75
C ASN A 69 13.26 -3.42 8.02
N ASP A 70 13.24 -3.37 6.70
CA ASP A 70 14.44 -3.28 5.87
C ASP A 70 15.20 -1.95 6.07
N ILE A 71 14.50 -0.83 6.24
CA ILE A 71 15.08 0.48 6.56
C ILE A 71 15.71 0.46 7.95
N HIS A 72 15.02 -0.12 8.94
CA HIS A 72 15.45 -0.14 10.34
C HIS A 72 16.39 -1.30 10.68
N ARG A 73 16.66 -2.23 9.75
CA ARG A 73 17.42 -3.47 9.94
C ARG A 73 16.92 -4.30 11.15
N LEU A 74 15.60 -4.40 11.30
CA LEU A 74 14.93 -5.29 12.26
C LEU A 74 14.66 -6.64 11.58
#